data_AF-A0A368F9J6-F1
#
_entry.id   AF-A0A368F9J6-F1
#
_cell.length_a   1.000
_cell.length_b   1.000
_cell.length_c   1.000
_cell.angle_alpha   90.00
_cell.angle_beta   90.00
_cell.angle_gamma   90.00
#
_symmetry.space_group_name_H-M   'P 1'
#
loop_
_entity.id
_entity.type
_entity.pdbx_description
1 polymer ?
#
loop_
_entity_poly.entity_id
_entity_poly.type
_entity_poly.pdbx_seq_one_letter_code
_entity_poly.pdbx_strand_id
1 'polypeptide(L)'
;MNTTLAERAAKKAATELLGSSSSELRHHEKSKKCLLSTGIVCNFGCETTKTCRCPLVSHVLSPEGGCLSRDLFTHTLCLPKSDVNATWDPTSMNVLVRSQEASDHIRSVNDADHLFVEFGRVREEETSPSASAGFLRFDEPIRSRMVVAIEKLIRSGSFSSEPFIFHVNDSVNPDVNYGMRFCTYNSTQIENPYAHNWDLDIVANKTGNIVQVIYQKKKSVENQLIPSQCSTSGKVWMN
;
A
#
# COMPACT_ATOMS: atom_id res chain seq x y z
N MET A 1 -0.05 -56.64 57.11
CA MET A 1 -1.08 -56.08 56.22
C MET A 1 -0.37 -55.41 55.06
N ASN A 2 -0.42 -56.07 53.89
CA ASN A 2 0.26 -55.68 52.66
C ASN A 2 -0.51 -54.53 52.00
N THR A 3 0.03 -53.32 52.04
CA THR A 3 -0.32 -52.27 51.08
C THR A 3 0.44 -52.57 49.78
N THR A 4 -0.33 -52.81 48.73
CA THR A 4 0.12 -53.35 47.46
C THR A 4 0.97 -52.35 46.67
N LEU A 5 1.95 -52.89 45.94
CA LEU A 5 2.85 -52.14 45.05
C LEU A 5 2.14 -51.28 43.99
N ALA A 6 0.82 -51.44 43.83
CA ALA A 6 -0.02 -50.66 42.91
C ALA A 6 -0.38 -49.25 43.43
N GLU A 7 -0.38 -49.00 44.74
CA GLU A 7 -0.71 -47.66 45.30
C GLU A 7 0.48 -46.70 45.33
N ARG A 8 1.73 -47.20 45.16
CA ARG A 8 2.94 -46.36 45.05
C ARG A 8 3.25 -45.89 43.63
N ALA A 9 2.62 -46.47 42.60
CA ALA A 9 2.82 -46.06 41.21
C ALA A 9 1.95 -44.86 40.79
N ALA A 10 0.78 -44.66 41.41
CA ALA A 10 -0.14 -43.56 41.06
C ALA A 10 0.25 -42.19 41.66
N LYS A 11 1.11 -42.14 42.69
CA LYS A 11 1.63 -40.88 43.25
C LYS A 11 2.93 -40.38 42.60
N LYS A 12 3.53 -41.14 41.67
CA LYS A 12 4.77 -40.76 40.99
C LYS A 12 4.55 -40.19 39.57
N ALA A 13 3.34 -40.31 39.01
CA ALA A 13 2.97 -39.71 37.73
C ALA A 13 2.24 -38.36 37.85
N ALA A 14 1.83 -37.95 39.05
CA ALA A 14 1.14 -36.67 39.30
C ALA A 14 2.09 -35.55 39.77
N THR A 15 3.39 -35.79 39.85
CA THR A 15 4.40 -34.80 40.26
C THR A 15 5.49 -34.60 39.19
N GLU A 16 5.17 -34.90 37.93
CA GLU A 16 5.96 -34.49 36.76
C GLU A 16 5.17 -33.56 35.81
N LEU A 17 3.95 -33.15 36.17
CA LEU A 17 3.11 -32.25 35.34
C LEU A 17 2.78 -30.89 35.97
N LEU A 18 3.39 -30.54 37.10
CA LEU A 18 3.20 -29.25 37.78
C LEU A 18 4.51 -28.56 38.20
N GLY A 19 5.64 -28.93 37.58
CA GLY A 19 6.98 -28.49 37.98
C GLY A 19 7.86 -27.87 36.89
N SER A 20 7.32 -27.46 35.73
CA SER A 20 8.13 -26.88 34.64
C SER A 20 7.90 -25.37 34.41
N SER A 21 7.37 -24.62 35.37
CA SER A 21 7.11 -23.18 35.21
C SER A 21 8.02 -22.27 36.04
N SER A 22 9.19 -22.73 36.48
CA SER A 22 10.06 -21.92 37.33
C SER A 22 11.54 -22.24 37.20
N SER A 23 12.10 -22.08 35.99
CA SER A 23 13.57 -21.98 35.83
C SER A 23 14.04 -21.49 34.46
N GLU A 24 13.31 -20.57 33.82
CA GLU A 24 13.87 -19.70 32.76
C GLU A 24 13.63 -18.22 33.06
N LEU A 25 13.67 -17.88 34.36
CA LEU A 25 14.07 -16.56 34.83
C LEU A 25 15.60 -16.55 34.96
N ARG A 26 16.31 -16.76 33.85
CA ARG A 26 17.75 -16.51 33.77
C ARG A 26 17.95 -15.16 33.09
N HIS A 27 18.38 -14.20 33.90
CA HIS A 27 19.08 -12.97 33.54
C HIS A 27 19.20 -12.67 32.03
N HIS A 28 18.33 -11.80 31.52
CA HIS A 28 18.62 -10.96 30.35
C HIS A 28 18.46 -9.49 30.71
N GLU A 29 19.22 -9.08 31.73
CA GLU A 29 19.61 -7.69 31.90
C GLU A 29 20.55 -7.33 30.73
N LYS A 30 20.18 -6.29 29.96
CA LYS A 30 20.87 -5.69 28.78
C LYS A 30 20.60 -6.21 27.37
N SER A 31 19.51 -6.94 27.14
CA SER A 31 18.87 -6.90 25.83
C SER A 31 17.37 -6.98 26.01
N LYS A 32 16.63 -5.89 25.73
CA LYS A 32 15.16 -5.86 25.78
C LYS A 32 14.57 -6.70 24.63
N LYS A 33 15.08 -7.90 24.39
CA LYS A 33 14.51 -8.80 23.39
C LYS A 33 13.24 -9.41 23.96
N CYS A 34 12.19 -9.43 23.17
CA CYS A 34 10.90 -9.97 23.56
C CYS A 34 10.24 -10.62 22.35
N LEU A 35 9.27 -11.49 22.60
CA LEU A 35 8.55 -12.24 21.58
C LEU A 35 7.12 -11.70 21.49
N LEU A 36 6.68 -11.37 20.28
CA LEU A 36 5.29 -11.01 20.00
C LEU A 36 4.39 -12.24 20.01
N SER A 37 3.08 -12.05 20.19
CA SER A 37 2.10 -13.14 20.07
C SER A 37 2.06 -13.78 18.68
N THR A 38 2.63 -13.11 17.67
CA THR A 38 2.79 -13.59 16.29
C THR A 38 4.05 -14.44 16.08
N GLY A 39 4.90 -14.60 17.11
CA GLY A 39 6.16 -15.34 17.03
C GLY A 39 7.37 -14.52 16.58
N ILE A 40 7.22 -13.22 16.36
CA ILE A 40 8.30 -12.31 15.95
C ILE A 40 9.16 -11.90 17.16
N VAL A 41 10.49 -11.99 17.03
CA VAL A 41 11.45 -11.56 18.06
C VAL A 41 11.83 -10.10 17.85
N CYS A 42 11.48 -9.23 18.80
CA CYS A 42 11.84 -7.82 18.77
C CYS A 42 13.23 -7.61 19.34
N ASN A 43 14.18 -7.14 18.54
CA ASN A 43 15.56 -6.92 19.01
C ASN A 43 15.74 -5.72 19.96
N PHE A 44 14.76 -4.81 19.99
CA PHE A 44 14.87 -3.48 20.63
C PHE A 44 13.83 -3.23 21.73
N GLY A 45 12.97 -4.20 22.04
CA GLY A 45 11.86 -4.06 22.98
C GLY A 45 10.52 -4.34 22.34
N CYS A 46 9.52 -4.58 23.18
CA CYS A 46 8.12 -4.64 22.78
C CYS A 46 7.49 -3.32 23.20
N GLU A 47 6.73 -2.73 22.30
CA GLU A 47 5.84 -1.62 22.61
C GLU A 47 4.49 -2.16 23.09
N THR A 48 3.98 -3.21 22.44
CA THR A 48 2.80 -3.96 22.86
C THR A 48 3.05 -5.47 22.75
N THR A 49 2.08 -6.30 23.12
CA THR A 49 2.14 -7.76 22.90
C THR A 49 2.14 -8.16 21.41
N LYS A 50 1.84 -7.20 20.52
CA LYS A 50 1.75 -7.38 19.06
C LYS A 50 2.72 -6.50 18.27
N THR A 51 3.47 -5.60 18.91
CA THR A 51 4.35 -4.65 18.20
C THR A 51 5.68 -4.46 18.91
N CYS A 52 6.75 -4.45 18.12
CA CYS A 52 8.10 -4.15 18.54
C CYS A 52 8.32 -2.64 18.70
N ARG A 53 9.23 -2.28 19.60
CA ARG A 53 9.73 -0.92 19.75
C ARG A 53 10.88 -0.70 18.78
N CYS A 54 10.67 -0.02 17.66
CA CYS A 54 11.72 0.16 16.65
C CYS A 54 12.50 1.48 16.81
N PRO A 55 13.84 1.47 16.74
CA PRO A 55 14.63 2.70 16.69
C PRO A 55 14.33 3.46 15.38
N LEU A 56 13.60 4.57 15.48
CA LEU A 56 13.08 5.28 14.30
C LEU A 56 14.15 5.76 13.31
N VAL A 57 15.40 5.95 13.77
CA VAL A 57 16.53 6.42 12.94
C VAL A 57 17.11 5.34 12.04
N SER A 58 17.05 4.07 12.44
CA SER A 58 17.69 2.97 11.70
C SER A 58 16.72 1.85 11.33
N HIS A 59 15.52 1.84 11.91
CA HIS A 59 14.53 0.80 11.71
C HIS A 59 13.14 1.37 11.52
N VAL A 60 12.29 0.55 10.93
CA VAL A 60 10.88 0.82 10.61
C VAL A 60 10.03 -0.31 11.20
N LEU A 61 8.85 0.05 11.70
CA LEU A 61 7.85 -0.92 12.19
C LEU A 61 7.14 -1.57 11.00
N SER A 62 7.17 -2.90 10.91
CA SER A 62 6.48 -3.68 9.89
C SER A 62 4.97 -3.85 10.21
N PRO A 63 4.09 -4.12 9.23
CA PRO A 63 2.68 -4.41 9.45
C PRO A 63 2.42 -5.59 10.40
N GLU A 64 3.34 -6.54 10.43
CA GLU A 64 3.31 -7.73 11.30
C GLU A 64 3.77 -7.40 12.73
N GLY A 65 4.19 -6.16 12.98
CA GLY A 65 4.64 -5.65 14.27
C GLY A 65 6.15 -5.75 14.49
N GLY A 66 6.94 -6.21 13.51
CA GLY A 66 8.39 -6.38 13.62
C GLY A 66 9.20 -5.10 13.38
N CYS A 67 10.51 -5.13 13.61
CA CYS A 67 11.42 -4.05 13.20
C CYS A 67 12.28 -4.48 12.01
N LEU A 68 12.29 -3.67 10.95
CA LEU A 68 13.09 -3.89 9.76
C LEU A 68 14.11 -2.78 9.58
N SER A 69 15.33 -3.12 9.17
CA SER A 69 16.40 -2.12 8.96
C SER A 69 16.04 -1.20 7.80
N ARG A 70 16.32 0.10 7.97
CA ARG A 70 16.11 1.12 6.94
C ARG A 70 17.01 0.93 5.72
N ASP A 71 18.14 0.26 5.88
CA ASP A 71 19.06 -0.06 4.78
C ASP A 71 18.44 -0.99 3.73
N LEU A 72 17.33 -1.67 4.07
CA LEU A 72 16.56 -2.48 3.12
C LEU A 72 15.73 -1.62 2.15
N PHE A 73 15.55 -0.32 2.45
CA PHE A 73 14.62 0.57 1.74
C PHE A 73 15.34 1.69 0.97
N THR A 74 16.68 1.68 0.92
CA THR A 74 17.50 2.71 0.24
C THR A 74 17.42 2.68 -1.28
N HIS A 75 16.69 1.71 -1.83
CA HIS A 75 16.70 1.35 -3.25
C HIS A 75 15.35 1.54 -3.95
N THR A 76 14.37 2.05 -3.20
CA THR A 76 12.99 2.27 -3.65
C THR A 76 12.56 3.67 -3.27
N LEU A 77 11.99 4.40 -4.23
CA LEU A 77 11.48 5.74 -3.98
C LEU A 77 10.04 5.84 -4.49
N CYS A 78 9.11 5.96 -3.55
CA CYS A 78 7.70 6.15 -3.88
C CYS A 78 7.33 7.62 -3.97
N LEU A 79 6.52 7.95 -4.97
CA LEU A 79 6.07 9.30 -5.25
C LEU A 79 5.20 9.83 -4.10
N PRO A 80 5.45 11.05 -3.59
CA PRO A 80 4.53 11.69 -2.65
C PRO A 80 3.20 12.06 -3.33
N LYS A 81 2.17 12.26 -2.51
CA LYS A 81 0.77 12.49 -2.92
C LYS A 81 0.52 13.71 -3.82
N SER A 82 1.42 14.69 -3.91
CA SER A 82 1.12 15.99 -4.51
C SER A 82 0.83 15.91 -6.03
N ASP A 83 -0.23 16.62 -6.43
CA ASP A 83 -0.66 16.90 -7.81
C ASP A 83 -1.02 15.71 -8.73
N VAL A 84 -1.37 14.55 -8.19
CA VAL A 84 -1.83 13.42 -9.01
C VAL A 84 -3.34 13.45 -9.23
N ASN A 85 -3.75 13.72 -10.47
CA ASN A 85 -5.14 13.58 -10.91
C ASN A 85 -5.34 12.17 -11.51
N ALA A 86 -5.83 11.25 -10.69
CA ALA A 86 -6.18 9.89 -11.09
C ALA A 86 -7.69 9.75 -11.24
N THR A 87 -8.15 9.44 -12.44
CA THR A 87 -9.56 9.35 -12.79
C THR A 87 -9.90 7.95 -13.28
N TRP A 88 -10.96 7.35 -12.74
CA TRP A 88 -11.49 6.07 -13.23
C TRP A 88 -12.49 6.25 -14.38
N ASP A 89 -12.29 5.53 -15.49
CA ASP A 89 -13.26 5.36 -16.57
C ASP A 89 -13.85 3.93 -16.56
N PRO A 90 -15.13 3.76 -16.18
CA PRO A 90 -15.77 2.45 -16.12
C PRO A 90 -16.03 1.81 -17.49
N THR A 91 -15.96 2.58 -18.59
CA THR A 91 -16.22 2.05 -19.93
C THR A 91 -15.00 1.29 -20.45
N SER A 92 -13.83 1.89 -20.31
CA SER A 92 -12.57 1.29 -20.75
C SER A 92 -11.87 0.48 -19.66
N MET A 93 -12.43 0.47 -18.44
CA MET A 93 -11.86 -0.15 -17.25
C MET A 93 -10.43 0.34 -16.97
N ASN A 94 -10.20 1.64 -17.15
CA ASN A 94 -8.88 2.25 -17.01
C ASN A 94 -8.88 3.36 -15.97
N VAL A 95 -7.79 3.45 -15.22
CA VAL A 95 -7.43 4.66 -14.47
C VAL A 95 -6.49 5.49 -15.33
N LEU A 96 -6.89 6.73 -15.58
CA LEU A 96 -6.09 7.72 -16.29
C LEU A 96 -5.42 8.63 -15.27
N VAL A 97 -4.09 8.74 -15.37
CA VAL A 97 -3.29 9.50 -14.40
C VAL A 97 -2.51 10.59 -15.11
N ARG A 98 -2.68 11.82 -14.65
CA ARG A 98 -1.86 12.98 -15.04
C ARG A 98 -1.22 13.58 -13.80
N SER A 99 0.10 13.77 -13.86
CA SER A 99 0.87 14.38 -12.77
C SER A 99 2.20 14.87 -13.31
N GLN A 100 2.37 16.20 -13.31
CA GLN A 100 3.64 16.81 -13.69
C GLN A 100 4.75 16.40 -12.71
N GLU A 101 4.44 16.36 -11.42
CA GLU A 101 5.37 15.92 -10.38
C GLU A 101 5.82 14.47 -10.57
N ALA A 102 4.90 13.55 -10.90
CA ALA A 102 5.28 12.17 -11.21
C ALA A 102 6.21 12.09 -12.42
N SER A 103 5.91 12.86 -13.48
CA SER A 103 6.78 12.96 -14.66
C SER A 103 8.18 13.48 -14.28
N ASP A 104 8.27 14.57 -13.52
CA ASP A 104 9.53 15.20 -13.15
C ASP A 104 10.36 14.32 -12.22
N HIS A 105 9.71 13.62 -11.30
CA HIS A 105 10.35 12.63 -10.45
C HIS A 105 10.91 11.44 -11.24
N ILE A 106 10.11 10.86 -12.14
CA ILE A 106 10.53 9.73 -12.99
C ILE A 106 11.71 10.13 -13.89
N ARG A 107 11.79 11.39 -14.31
CA ARG A 107 12.90 11.91 -15.13
C ARG A 107 14.16 12.23 -14.32
N SER A 108 14.03 12.50 -13.03
CA SER A 108 15.15 12.94 -12.17
C SER A 108 15.78 11.81 -11.36
N VAL A 109 15.12 10.65 -11.27
CA VAL A 109 15.69 9.47 -10.60
C VAL A 109 16.80 8.86 -11.46
N ASN A 110 18.02 8.82 -10.92
CA ASN A 110 19.20 8.33 -11.65
C ASN A 110 19.51 6.85 -11.37
N ASP A 111 19.07 6.32 -10.22
CA ASP A 111 19.42 4.98 -9.75
C ASP A 111 18.28 3.96 -9.90
N ALA A 112 17.22 4.31 -10.64
CA ALA A 112 16.07 3.45 -10.90
C ALA A 112 15.83 3.27 -12.40
N ASP A 113 15.41 2.07 -12.80
CA ASP A 113 15.14 1.70 -14.20
C ASP A 113 13.68 1.29 -14.44
N HIS A 114 12.94 0.99 -13.37
CA HIS A 114 11.54 0.58 -13.44
C HIS A 114 10.65 1.38 -12.49
N LEU A 115 9.40 1.51 -12.90
CA LEU A 115 8.28 2.00 -12.11
C LEU A 115 7.37 0.82 -11.77
N PHE A 116 7.17 0.60 -10.47
CA PHE A 116 6.15 -0.27 -9.93
C PHE A 116 4.89 0.55 -9.62
N VAL A 117 3.74 0.05 -10.07
CA VAL A 117 2.44 0.70 -9.90
C VAL A 117 1.48 -0.27 -9.24
N GLU A 118 0.77 0.22 -8.23
CA GLU A 118 -0.26 -0.52 -7.52
C GLU A 118 -1.57 0.24 -7.47
N PHE A 119 -2.67 -0.48 -7.62
CA PHE A 119 -4.04 0.02 -7.49
C PHE A 119 -4.85 -0.93 -6.61
N GLY A 120 -5.63 -0.38 -5.69
CA GLY A 120 -6.47 -1.16 -4.80
C GLY A 120 -7.33 -0.30 -3.88
N ARG A 121 -8.18 -0.96 -3.10
CA ARG A 121 -9.03 -0.32 -2.10
C ARG A 121 -8.18 0.26 -0.97
N VAL A 122 -8.58 1.44 -0.49
CA VAL A 122 -7.84 2.17 0.56
C VAL A 122 -8.76 2.60 1.69
N ARG A 123 -8.16 2.72 2.87
CA ARG A 123 -8.75 3.32 4.05
C ARG A 123 -7.83 4.38 4.64
N GLU A 124 -8.41 5.36 5.31
CA GLU A 124 -7.64 6.29 6.12
C GLU A 124 -7.15 5.59 7.39
N GLU A 125 -5.89 5.80 7.72
CA GLU A 125 -5.32 5.40 8.99
C GLU A 125 -5.64 6.48 10.02
N GLU A 126 -6.46 6.15 11.02
CA GLU A 126 -6.71 7.00 12.18
C GLU A 126 -5.43 7.11 13.02
N THR A 127 -4.57 8.06 12.70
CA THR A 127 -3.59 8.55 13.66
C THR A 127 -4.31 9.42 14.68
N SER A 128 -4.02 9.18 15.97
CA SER A 128 -4.38 9.94 17.18
C SER A 128 -5.01 11.33 16.93
N PRO A 129 -6.00 11.77 17.74
CA PRO A 129 -6.78 13.02 17.56
C PRO A 129 -5.99 14.35 17.50
N SER A 130 -4.66 14.30 17.53
CA SER A 130 -3.73 15.43 17.48
C SER A 130 -2.84 15.47 16.23
N ALA A 131 -2.95 14.53 15.28
CA ALA A 131 -2.14 14.52 14.05
C ALA A 131 -2.96 14.90 12.81
N SER A 132 -2.45 15.85 12.04
CA SER A 132 -3.02 16.35 10.78
C SER A 132 -3.09 15.25 9.70
N ALA A 133 -4.25 15.15 9.03
CA ALA A 133 -4.56 14.38 7.81
C ALA A 133 -4.11 12.90 7.81
N GLY A 134 -5.08 11.98 7.93
CA GLY A 134 -4.84 10.54 7.90
C GLY A 134 -4.10 10.10 6.63
N PHE A 135 -3.09 9.25 6.79
CA PHE A 135 -2.42 8.60 5.68
C PHE A 135 -3.33 7.51 5.11
N LEU A 136 -3.39 7.38 3.79
CA LEU A 136 -4.10 6.27 3.16
C LEU A 136 -3.25 5.00 3.25
N ARG A 137 -3.90 3.86 3.46
CA ARG A 137 -3.32 2.53 3.30
C ARG A 137 -4.22 1.65 2.47
N PHE A 138 -3.61 0.74 1.71
CA PHE A 138 -4.36 -0.35 1.13
C PHE A 138 -4.94 -1.25 2.23
N ASP A 139 -6.21 -1.58 2.12
CA ASP A 139 -6.92 -2.39 3.12
C ASP A 139 -7.16 -3.83 2.70
N GLU A 140 -6.76 -4.19 1.48
CA GLU A 140 -6.83 -5.54 0.92
C GLU A 140 -5.47 -6.03 0.39
N PRO A 141 -5.21 -7.35 0.46
CA PRO A 141 -4.00 -7.96 -0.10
C PRO A 141 -4.07 -8.14 -1.62
N ILE A 142 -5.27 -8.31 -2.17
CA ILE A 142 -5.48 -8.45 -3.61
C ILE A 142 -5.49 -7.06 -4.23
N ARG A 143 -4.50 -6.78 -5.09
CA ARG A 143 -4.28 -5.48 -5.71
C ARG A 143 -3.92 -5.68 -7.17
N SER A 144 -4.32 -4.73 -8.01
CA SER A 144 -3.84 -4.68 -9.39
C SER A 144 -2.42 -4.10 -9.40
N ARG A 145 -1.49 -4.76 -10.09
CA ARG A 145 -0.07 -4.43 -10.09
C ARG A 145 0.48 -4.36 -11.50
N MET A 146 1.36 -3.40 -11.77
CA MET A 146 2.04 -3.26 -13.06
C MET A 146 3.50 -2.85 -12.84
N VAL A 147 4.38 -3.33 -13.71
CA VAL A 147 5.78 -2.89 -13.80
C VAL A 147 6.01 -2.30 -15.18
N VAL A 148 6.62 -1.11 -15.23
CA VAL A 148 6.90 -0.41 -16.47
C VAL A 148 8.33 0.11 -16.47
N ALA A 149 9.08 -0.09 -17.55
CA ALA A 149 10.40 0.52 -17.71
C ALA A 149 10.29 2.04 -17.79
N ILE A 150 11.12 2.75 -17.01
CA ILE A 150 11.12 4.22 -16.96
C ILE A 150 11.41 4.83 -18.33
N GLU A 151 12.35 4.26 -19.08
CA GLU A 151 12.68 4.73 -20.44
C GLU A 151 11.45 4.77 -21.36
N LYS A 152 10.56 3.77 -21.26
CA LYS A 152 9.33 3.74 -22.06
C LYS A 152 8.40 4.89 -21.70
N LEU A 153 8.25 5.17 -20.41
CA LEU A 153 7.40 6.26 -19.90
C LEU A 153 7.92 7.63 -20.33
N ILE A 154 9.24 7.83 -20.27
CA ILE A 154 9.89 9.07 -20.70
C ILE A 154 9.68 9.27 -22.21
N ARG A 155 9.92 8.23 -23.01
CA ARG A 155 9.82 8.28 -24.47
C ARG A 155 8.39 8.53 -24.94
N SER A 156 7.38 7.96 -24.28
CA SER A 156 5.97 8.19 -24.58
C SER A 156 5.43 9.52 -24.06
N GLY A 157 6.18 10.21 -23.18
CA GLY A 157 5.69 11.40 -22.50
C GLY A 157 4.58 11.11 -21.48
N SER A 158 4.48 9.87 -20.99
CA SER A 158 3.49 9.46 -19.99
C SER A 158 3.56 10.34 -18.74
N PHE A 159 2.40 10.56 -18.11
CA PHE A 159 2.17 11.50 -16.99
C PHE A 159 2.23 12.99 -17.34
N SER A 160 2.84 13.37 -18.48
CA SER A 160 3.00 14.75 -18.94
C SER A 160 2.10 15.05 -20.15
N SER A 161 2.63 14.91 -21.38
CA SER A 161 1.88 15.13 -22.62
C SER A 161 0.75 14.13 -22.79
N GLU A 162 0.97 12.87 -22.39
CA GLU A 162 -0.02 11.79 -22.45
C GLU A 162 -0.36 11.29 -21.05
N PRO A 163 -1.62 10.93 -20.77
CA PRO A 163 -1.97 10.32 -19.50
C PRO A 163 -1.29 8.96 -19.38
N PHE A 164 -0.84 8.62 -18.17
CA PHE A 164 -0.53 7.24 -17.86
C PHE A 164 -1.83 6.44 -17.75
N ILE A 165 -1.88 5.27 -18.39
CA ILE A 165 -3.07 4.42 -18.46
C ILE A 165 -2.79 3.16 -17.66
N PHE A 166 -3.63 2.89 -16.67
CA PHE A 166 -3.58 1.69 -15.87
C PHE A 166 -4.89 0.91 -16.02
N HIS A 167 -4.82 -0.30 -16.56
CA HIS A 167 -5.99 -1.16 -16.72
C HIS A 167 -6.30 -1.89 -15.41
N VAL A 168 -7.56 -1.86 -14.98
CA VAL A 168 -8.05 -2.57 -13.79
C VAL A 168 -8.95 -3.70 -14.26
N ASN A 169 -8.58 -4.94 -13.95
CA ASN A 169 -9.32 -6.13 -14.40
C ASN A 169 -10.64 -6.33 -13.64
N ASP A 170 -10.74 -5.78 -12.43
CA ASP A 170 -11.90 -5.94 -11.55
C ASP A 170 -12.81 -4.71 -11.60
N SER A 171 -14.12 -4.94 -11.43
CA SER A 171 -15.07 -3.84 -11.34
C SER A 171 -14.85 -3.02 -10.06
N VAL A 172 -14.63 -1.73 -10.22
CA VAL A 172 -14.43 -0.78 -9.11
C VAL A 172 -15.78 -0.40 -8.51
N ASN A 173 -15.99 -0.67 -7.22
CA ASN A 173 -17.18 -0.25 -6.49
C ASN A 173 -17.16 1.28 -6.24
N PRO A 174 -18.15 2.07 -6.71
CA PRO A 174 -18.16 3.53 -6.53
C PRO A 174 -18.35 4.00 -5.08
N ASP A 175 -18.85 3.14 -4.18
CA ASP A 175 -19.09 3.48 -2.76
C ASP A 175 -17.85 3.28 -1.88
N VAL A 176 -16.72 2.96 -2.51
CA VAL A 176 -15.48 2.57 -1.87
C VAL A 176 -14.35 3.48 -2.36
N ASN A 177 -13.43 3.82 -1.46
CA ASN A 177 -12.24 4.59 -1.83
C ASN A 177 -11.17 3.67 -2.42
N TYR A 178 -10.61 4.07 -3.56
CA TYR A 178 -9.47 3.41 -4.17
C TYR A 178 -8.28 4.35 -4.21
N GLY A 179 -7.08 3.79 -4.24
CA GLY A 179 -5.86 4.56 -4.39
C GLY A 179 -4.85 3.90 -5.31
N MET A 180 -3.87 4.70 -5.71
CA MET A 180 -2.73 4.28 -6.50
C MET A 180 -1.41 4.64 -5.82
N ARG A 181 -0.43 3.76 -5.94
CA ARG A 181 0.95 3.98 -5.51
C ARG A 181 1.89 3.82 -6.70
N PHE A 182 2.91 4.67 -6.73
CA PHE A 182 3.97 4.68 -7.73
C PHE A 182 5.31 4.63 -7.01
N CYS A 183 6.13 3.62 -7.30
CA CYS A 183 7.46 3.48 -6.72
C CYS A 183 8.48 3.18 -7.79
N THR A 184 9.54 3.97 -7.84
CA THR A 184 10.69 3.72 -8.70
C THR A 184 11.65 2.78 -7.98
N TYR A 185 12.28 1.87 -8.73
CA TYR A 185 13.24 0.93 -8.19
C TYR A 185 14.27 0.51 -9.24
N ASN A 186 15.34 -0.14 -8.76
CA ASN A 186 16.37 -0.73 -9.59
C ASN A 186 16.15 -2.25 -9.73
N SER A 187 15.97 -2.74 -10.96
CA SER A 187 15.72 -4.17 -11.22
C SER A 187 16.88 -5.09 -10.85
N THR A 188 18.11 -4.56 -10.74
CA THR A 188 19.26 -5.33 -10.25
C THR A 188 19.24 -5.56 -8.74
N GLN A 189 18.48 -4.75 -8.01
CA GLN A 189 18.35 -4.81 -6.54
C GLN A 189 17.04 -5.49 -6.11
N ILE A 190 16.00 -5.43 -6.96
CA ILE A 190 14.72 -6.10 -6.73
C ILE A 190 14.43 -7.03 -7.91
N GLU A 191 14.77 -8.31 -7.74
CA GLU A 191 14.55 -9.34 -8.76
C GLU A 191 13.06 -9.65 -8.98
N ASN A 192 12.26 -9.65 -7.91
CA ASN A 192 10.83 -9.95 -7.98
C ASN A 192 9.97 -8.81 -7.40
N PRO A 193 9.61 -7.82 -8.22
CA PRO A 193 8.80 -6.68 -7.77
C PRO A 193 7.39 -7.08 -7.32
N TYR A 194 6.83 -8.21 -7.77
CA TYR A 194 5.49 -8.63 -7.37
C TYR A 194 5.45 -9.33 -6.01
N ALA A 195 6.59 -9.85 -5.55
CA ALA A 195 6.76 -10.45 -4.23
C ALA A 195 7.38 -9.48 -3.20
N HIS A 196 7.95 -8.36 -3.63
CA HIS A 196 8.49 -7.33 -2.75
C HIS A 196 7.38 -6.67 -1.91
N ASN A 197 7.67 -6.39 -0.64
CA ASN A 197 6.69 -5.78 0.27
C ASN A 197 6.80 -4.24 0.25
N TRP A 198 6.15 -3.64 -0.73
CA TRP A 198 6.10 -2.18 -0.96
C TRP A 198 5.40 -1.39 0.15
N ASP A 199 4.66 -2.04 1.05
CA ASP A 199 3.99 -1.35 2.18
C ASP A 199 4.99 -0.93 3.28
N LEU A 200 6.18 -1.55 3.32
CA LEU A 200 7.25 -1.21 4.25
C LEU A 200 7.98 0.08 3.88
N ASP A 201 8.09 0.35 2.58
CA ASP A 201 8.78 1.53 2.04
C ASP A 201 8.04 2.84 2.40
N ILE A 202 6.73 2.76 2.72
CA ILE A 202 5.88 3.88 3.16
C ILE A 202 6.36 4.48 4.49
N VAL A 203 6.71 3.63 5.44
CA VAL A 203 6.89 4.05 6.85
C VAL A 203 8.24 4.76 7.04
N ALA A 204 9.17 4.59 6.10
CA ALA A 204 10.46 5.29 6.12
C ALA A 204 10.32 6.79 5.86
N ASN A 205 9.40 7.21 4.97
CA ASN A 205 9.34 8.57 4.44
C ASN A 205 8.30 9.50 5.09
N LYS A 206 7.40 8.97 5.95
CA LYS A 206 6.35 9.75 6.68
C LYS A 206 5.49 10.67 5.80
N THR A 207 5.53 10.52 4.48
CA THR A 207 4.70 11.20 3.50
C THR A 207 3.79 10.15 2.87
N GLY A 208 2.49 10.43 2.81
CA GLY A 208 1.56 9.54 2.13
C GLY A 208 1.96 9.43 0.65
N ASN A 209 2.13 8.20 0.18
CA ASN A 209 2.52 7.87 -1.20
C ASN A 209 1.39 7.16 -1.97
N ILE A 210 0.19 7.14 -1.39
CA ILE A 210 -1.02 6.63 -2.02
C ILE A 210 -1.89 7.83 -2.41
N VAL A 211 -2.17 7.92 -3.70
CA VAL A 211 -3.06 8.91 -4.33
C VAL A 211 -4.46 8.34 -4.37
N GLN A 212 -5.46 9.08 -3.88
CA GLN A 212 -6.85 8.66 -4.00
C GLN A 212 -7.34 8.81 -5.45
N VAL A 213 -8.02 7.79 -5.96
CA VAL A 213 -8.61 7.79 -7.30
C VAL A 213 -10.01 8.38 -7.27
N ILE A 214 -10.27 9.34 -8.15
CA ILE A 214 -11.56 10.02 -8.26
C ILE A 214 -12.44 9.29 -9.28
N TYR A 215 -13.66 8.94 -8.85
CA TYR A 215 -14.66 8.36 -9.75
C TYR A 215 -15.33 9.46 -10.59
N GLN A 216 -15.21 9.38 -11.92
CA GLN A 216 -16.00 10.25 -12.81
C GLN A 216 -17.36 9.60 -13.11
N LYS A 217 -18.42 10.11 -12.46
CA LYS A 217 -19.79 9.79 -12.88
C LYS A 217 -20.02 10.40 -14.27
N LYS A 218 -20.37 9.55 -15.25
CA LYS A 218 -20.77 10.00 -16.59
C LYS A 218 -21.90 11.03 -16.43
N LYS A 219 -21.68 12.28 -16.84
CA LYS A 219 -22.80 13.21 -17.05
C LYS A 219 -23.66 12.60 -18.16
N SER A 220 -24.94 12.33 -17.88
CA SER A 220 -25.87 12.02 -18.95
C SER A 220 -25.89 13.23 -19.88
N VAL A 221 -25.56 13.02 -21.15
CA VAL A 221 -25.89 13.97 -22.19
C VAL A 221 -27.41 13.90 -22.31
N GLU A 222 -28.11 14.72 -21.52
CA GLU A 222 -29.53 14.95 -21.72
C GLU A 222 -29.66 15.73 -23.02
N ASN A 223 -30.33 15.11 -23.99
CA ASN A 223 -30.54 15.62 -25.33
C ASN A 223 -31.00 17.09 -25.31
N GLN A 224 -30.10 18.02 -25.64
CA GLN A 224 -30.51 19.27 -26.27
C GLN A 224 -30.92 18.94 -27.71
N LEU A 225 -32.13 18.40 -27.85
CA LEU A 225 -32.89 18.51 -29.09
C LEU A 225 -33.18 20.00 -29.29
N ILE A 226 -32.28 20.68 -29.99
CA ILE A 226 -32.57 21.97 -30.60
C ILE A 226 -33.57 21.68 -31.73
N PRO A 227 -34.81 22.17 -31.71
CA PRO A 227 -35.67 22.09 -32.87
C PRO A 227 -35.09 23.04 -33.92
N SER A 228 -34.55 22.46 -35.01
CA SER A 228 -34.24 23.18 -36.23
C SER A 228 -35.54 23.74 -36.82
N GLN A 229 -35.84 25.03 -36.59
CA GLN A 229 -36.80 25.75 -37.40
C GLN A 229 -36.16 26.14 -38.73
N CYS A 230 -36.17 25.21 -39.68
CA CYS A 230 -36.23 25.57 -41.09
C CYS A 230 -37.69 25.88 -41.41
N SER A 231 -38.04 27.17 -41.47
CA SER A 231 -39.29 27.62 -42.09
C SER A 231 -38.96 28.58 -43.23
N THR A 232 -38.93 28.01 -44.42
CA THR A 232 -38.99 28.67 -45.73
C THR A 232 -40.12 29.68 -45.77
N SER A 233 -39.78 30.96 -45.88
CA SER A 233 -40.71 32.01 -46.28
C SER A 233 -40.34 32.44 -47.69
N GLY A 234 -41.11 31.97 -48.67
CA GLY A 234 -40.98 32.37 -50.07
C GLY A 234 -41.26 33.85 -50.25
N LYS A 235 -40.45 34.50 -51.09
CA LYS A 235 -40.81 35.71 -51.83
C LYS A 235 -40.53 35.45 -53.30
N VAL A 236 -41.61 35.15 -54.02
CA VAL A 236 -41.76 35.28 -55.47
C VAL A 236 -41.80 36.77 -55.80
N TRP A 237 -40.98 37.28 -56.73
CA TRP A 237 -41.26 38.42 -57.63
C TRP A 237 -40.22 38.48 -58.79
N MET A 238 -40.75 38.73 -60.01
CA MET A 238 -40.12 39.09 -61.31
C MET A 238 -39.42 37.95 -62.09
N ASN A 239 -39.74 37.61 -63.35
CA ASN A 239 -40.51 38.22 -64.45
C ASN A 239 -41.35 37.16 -65.18
#